data_AF-A0A7J2TYU4-F1
#
_entry.id   AF-A0A7J2TYU4-F1
#
_cell.length_a   1.000
_cell.length_b   1.000
_cell.length_c   1.000
_cell.angle_alpha   90.00
_cell.angle_beta   90.00
_cell.angle_gamma   90.00
#
_symmetry.space_group_name_H-M   'P 1'
#
loop_
_entity.id
_entity.type
_entity.pdbx_description
1 polymer ?
#
loop_
_entity_poly.entity_id
_entity_poly.type
_entity_poly.pdbx_seq_one_letter_code
_entity_poly.pdbx_strand_id
1 'polypeptide(L)' 'MARIVSIFQSEISEIECGERKPSVYLAKKIAKALGVSLNDLFFA' A
#
# COMPACT_ATOMS: atom_id res chain seq x y z
N MET A 1 -0.37 -6.42 -7.64
CA MET A 1 0.35 -5.75 -6.53
C MET A 1 0.51 -6.62 -5.28
N ALA A 2 -0.51 -7.38 -4.88
CA ALA A 2 -0.50 -8.26 -3.69
C ALA A 2 0.72 -9.19 -3.58
N ARG A 3 1.13 -9.83 -4.69
CA ARG A 3 2.34 -10.67 -4.72
C ARG A 3 3.64 -9.90 -4.44
N ILE A 4 3.76 -8.66 -4.92
CA ILE A 4 4.98 -7.84 -4.78
C ILE A 4 5.12 -7.36 -3.33
N VAL A 5 3.99 -7.02 -2.71
CA VAL A 5 3.93 -6.51 -1.35
C VAL A 5 3.83 -7.66 -0.32
N SER A 6 3.70 -8.92 -0.77
CA SER A 6 3.52 -10.12 0.06
C SER A 6 2.39 -9.99 1.08
N ILE A 7 1.25 -9.48 0.64
CA ILE A 7 0.02 -9.40 1.44
C ILE A 7 -1.14 -10.00 0.65
N PHE A 8 -2.24 -10.33 1.33
CA PHE A 8 -3.40 -10.87 0.64
C PHE A 8 -4.05 -9.80 -0.26
N GLN A 9 -4.67 -10.24 -1.35
CA GLN A 9 -5.36 -9.32 -2.25
C GLN A 9 -6.52 -8.60 -1.54
N SER A 10 -7.20 -9.27 -0.62
CA SER A 10 -8.23 -8.66 0.23
C SER A 10 -7.67 -7.50 1.06
N GLU A 11 -6.48 -7.65 1.65
CA GLU A 11 -5.85 -6.58 2.43
C GLU A 11 -5.50 -5.35 1.58
N ILE A 12 -5.10 -5.55 0.32
CA ILE A 12 -4.89 -4.43 -0.61
C ILE A 12 -6.22 -3.73 -0.90
N SER A 13 -7.28 -4.49 -1.18
CA SER A 13 -8.58 -3.90 -1.47
C SER A 13 -9.14 -3.12 -0.28
N GLU A 14 -8.96 -3.60 0.95
CA GLU A 14 -9.31 -2.84 2.16
C GLU A 14 -8.51 -1.53 2.28
N ILE A 15 -7.22 -1.55 1.91
CA ILE A 15 -6.37 -0.36 1.91
C ILE A 15 -6.80 0.64 0.84
N GLU A 16 -7.07 0.17 -0.37
CA GLU A 16 -7.50 1.00 -1.52
C GLU A 16 -8.88 1.63 -1.29
N CYS A 17 -9.79 0.92 -0.61
CA CYS A 17 -11.10 1.44 -0.23
C CYS A 17 -11.06 2.34 1.02
N GLY A 18 -9.92 2.45 1.70
CA GLY A 18 -9.78 3.23 2.93
C GLY A 18 -10.32 2.55 4.20
N GLU A 19 -10.83 1.32 4.08
CA GLU A 19 -11.31 0.48 5.20
C GLU A 19 -10.17 0.11 6.16
N ARG A 20 -8.92 0.08 5.65
CA ARG A 20 -7.75 -0.27 6.44
C ARG A 20 -6.57 0.67 6.17
N LYS A 21 -5.95 1.17 7.24
CA LYS A 21 -4.66 1.85 7.15
C LYS A 21 -3.49 0.85 7.17
N PRO A 22 -2.57 0.89 6.18
CA PRO A 22 -1.37 0.08 6.22
C PRO A 22 -0.44 0.54 7.35
N SER A 23 0.37 -0.38 7.88
CA SER A 23 1.50 0.00 8.74
C SER A 23 2.53 0.81 7.96
N VAL A 24 3.39 1.57 8.66
CA VAL A 24 4.47 2.35 8.01
C VAL A 24 5.41 1.46 7.18
N TYR A 25 5.67 0.23 7.62
CA TYR A 25 6.45 -0.75 6.87
C TYR A 25 5.74 -1.16 5.57
N LEU A 26 4.44 -1.46 5.66
CA LEU A 26 3.64 -1.88 4.52
C LEU A 26 3.47 -0.74 3.50
N ALA A 27 3.20 0.47 3.98
CA ALA A 27 3.17 1.69 3.20
C ALA A 27 4.47 1.90 2.38
N LYS A 28 5.64 1.74 3.01
CA LYS A 28 6.94 1.82 2.32
C LYS A 28 7.09 0.76 1.23
N LYS A 29 6.61 -0.46 1.50
CA LYS A 29 6.67 -1.58 0.56
C LYS A 29 5.74 -1.34 -0.64
N ILE A 30 4.55 -0.79 -0.42
CA ILE A 30 3.60 -0.39 -1.47
C ILE A 30 4.20 0.74 -2.32
N ALA A 31 4.70 1.81 -1.70
CA ALA A 31 5.32 2.94 -2.39
C ALA A 31 6.50 2.48 -3.27
N LYS A 32 7.38 1.62 -2.73
CA LYS A 32 8.49 1.01 -3.49
C LYS A 32 8.01 0.17 -4.67
N ALA A 33 6.93 -0.60 -4.50
CA ALA A 33 6.36 -1.42 -5.57
C ALA A 33 5.73 -0.58 -6.69
N LEU A 34 5.22 0.61 -6.36
CA LEU A 34 4.64 1.57 -7.29
C LEU A 34 5.66 2.52 -7.92
N GLY A 35 6.86 2.62 -7.34
CA GLY A 35 7.87 3.58 -7.78
C GLY A 35 7.53 5.03 -7.42
N VAL A 36 6.67 5.25 -6.41
CA VAL A 36 6.24 6.59 -5.96
C VAL A 36 6.75 6.88 -4.55
N SER A 37 6.73 8.14 -4.12
CA SER A 37 7.06 8.47 -2.73
C SER A 37 5.88 8.17 -1.78
N LEU A 38 6.14 8.09 -0.48
CA LEU A 38 5.06 7.98 0.52
C LEU A 38 4.14 9.20 0.50
N ASN A 39 4.67 10.38 0.15
CA ASN A 39 3.84 11.57 0.02
C ASN A 39 2.86 11.42 -1.14
N ASP A 40 3.33 10.97 -2.30
CA ASP A 40 2.45 10.74 -3.46
C ASP A 40 1.42 9.64 -3.19
N LEU A 41 1.74 8.69 -2.30
CA LEU A 41 0.84 7.58 -1.96
C LEU A 41 -0.31 7.98 -1.02
N PHE A 42 -0.12 8.96 -0.13
CA PHE A 42 -1.10 9.31 0.91
C PHE A 42 -1.56 10.76 0.92
N PHE A 43 -0.86 11.65 0.22
CA PHE A 43 -1.07 13.10 0.27
C PHE A 43 -1.15 13.75 -1.11
N ALA A 44 -1.34 12.94 -2.17
CA ALA A 44 -1.65 13.43 -3.52
C ALA A 44 -3.09 13.95 -3.63
#